data_AF-A0A536RC88-F1
#
_entry.id   AF-A0A536RC88-F1
#
_cell.length_a   1.000
_cell.length_b   1.000
_cell.length_c   1.000
_cell.angle_alpha   90.00
_cell.angle_beta   90.00
_cell.angle_gamma   90.00
#
_symmetry.space_group_name_H-M   'P 1'
#
loop_
_entity.id
_entity.type
_entity.pdbx_description
1 polymer ?
#
loop_
_entity_poly.entity_id
_entity_poly.type
_entity_poly.pdbx_seq_one_letter_code
_entity_poly.pdbx_strand_id
1 'polypeptide(L)'
;MWVHATLVDTVLLTYETFVRRLGADDREVFYQEMKVLGELLGIPRDRFPDRHLDFQRYVEGMIAGGPVTVGPQALDLAKLVVRPRLLRLPGTVFVPWEVITAGLLPATLRTQYGLAWGAHHDRMYRFVTIALPRLVAVTPPVLRVWPLPGHDVKLAADFSLSS
;
A
#
# COMPACT_ATOMS: atom_id res chain seq x y z
N MET A 1 -6.42 14.60 1.34
CA MET A 1 -6.84 13.93 0.09
C MET A 1 -5.72 13.05 -0.48
N TRP A 2 -4.54 13.58 -0.87
CA TRP A 2 -3.44 12.77 -1.40
C TRP A 2 -3.02 11.55 -0.55
N VAL A 3 -2.84 11.72 0.75
CA VAL A 3 -2.47 10.60 1.65
C VAL A 3 -3.52 9.48 1.60
N HIS A 4 -4.80 9.82 1.70
CA HIS A 4 -5.88 8.85 1.57
C HIS A 4 -5.89 8.20 0.18
N ALA A 5 -5.66 8.97 -0.89
CA ALA A 5 -5.55 8.42 -2.24
C ALA A 5 -4.44 7.37 -2.35
N THR A 6 -3.26 7.61 -1.75
CA THR A 6 -2.17 6.61 -1.75
C THR A 6 -2.54 5.34 -0.99
N LEU A 7 -3.39 5.42 0.04
CA LEU A 7 -3.89 4.25 0.75
C LEU A 7 -4.83 3.43 -0.13
N VAL A 8 -5.84 4.07 -0.73
CA VAL A 8 -6.81 3.41 -1.63
C VAL A 8 -6.09 2.75 -2.80
N ASP A 9 -5.17 3.47 -3.45
CA ASP A 9 -4.36 2.98 -4.57
C ASP A 9 -3.51 1.77 -4.16
N THR A 10 -2.80 1.86 -3.03
CA THR A 10 -1.96 0.76 -2.53
C THR A 10 -2.78 -0.47 -2.15
N VAL A 11 -3.96 -0.29 -1.54
CA VAL A 11 -4.84 -1.42 -1.18
C VAL A 11 -5.32 -2.15 -2.42
N LEU A 12 -5.80 -1.42 -3.44
CA LEU A 12 -6.22 -2.03 -4.71
C LEU A 12 -5.05 -2.76 -5.38
N LEU A 13 -3.89 -2.09 -5.50
CA LEU A 13 -2.71 -2.68 -6.11
C LEU A 13 -2.26 -3.96 -5.38
N THR A 14 -2.16 -3.92 -4.06
CA THR A 14 -1.71 -5.04 -3.24
C THR A 14 -2.71 -6.19 -3.28
N TYR A 15 -4.00 -5.90 -3.19
CA TYR A 15 -5.05 -6.91 -3.27
C TYR A 15 -5.06 -7.61 -4.63
N GLU A 16 -4.95 -6.86 -5.73
CA GLU A 16 -4.90 -7.45 -7.06
C GLU A 16 -3.63 -8.24 -7.34
N THR A 17 -2.52 -7.83 -6.72
CA THR A 17 -1.23 -8.50 -6.86
C THR A 17 -1.17 -9.82 -6.12
N PHE A 18 -1.69 -9.88 -4.88
CA PHE A 18 -1.49 -11.03 -3.99
C PHE A 18 -2.75 -11.86 -3.73
N VAL A 19 -3.95 -11.35 -3.99
CA VAL A 19 -5.20 -12.07 -3.69
C VAL A 19 -5.89 -12.49 -4.97
N ARG A 20 -6.46 -11.54 -5.71
CA ARG A 20 -7.16 -11.78 -6.98
C ARG A 20 -7.34 -10.47 -7.72
N ARG A 21 -7.36 -10.53 -9.06
CA ARG A 21 -7.76 -9.39 -9.89
C ARG A 21 -9.23 -9.05 -9.64
N LEU A 22 -9.55 -7.76 -9.50
CA LEU A 22 -10.92 -7.28 -9.33
C LEU A 22 -11.54 -6.92 -10.69
N GLY A 23 -12.86 -7.03 -10.78
CA GLY A 23 -13.64 -6.49 -11.89
C GLY A 23 -13.72 -4.95 -11.82
N ALA A 24 -14.11 -4.30 -12.91
CA ALA A 24 -14.33 -2.85 -12.90
C ALA A 24 -15.40 -2.42 -11.88
N ASP A 25 -16.47 -3.21 -11.74
CA ASP A 25 -17.55 -2.92 -10.79
C ASP A 25 -17.09 -3.09 -9.34
N ASP A 26 -16.34 -4.16 -9.03
CA ASP A 26 -15.77 -4.38 -7.69
C ASP A 26 -14.84 -3.23 -7.28
N ARG A 27 -14.01 -2.72 -8.21
CA ARG A 27 -13.13 -1.57 -7.94
C ARG A 27 -13.92 -0.30 -7.66
N GLU A 28 -14.99 -0.09 -8.42
CA GLU A 28 -15.87 1.06 -8.23
C GLU A 28 -16.56 1.01 -6.86
N VAL A 29 -17.12 -0.15 -6.49
CA VAL A 29 -17.75 -0.35 -5.18
C VAL A 29 -16.75 -0.08 -4.06
N PHE A 30 -15.56 -0.69 -4.13
CA PHE A 30 -14.50 -0.46 -3.15
C PHE A 30 -14.14 1.02 -3.04
N TYR A 31 -13.99 1.72 -4.17
CA TYR A 31 -13.68 3.15 -4.19
C TYR A 31 -14.77 3.98 -3.50
N GLN A 32 -16.05 3.71 -3.75
CA GLN A 32 -17.15 4.42 -3.10
C GLN A 32 -17.18 4.18 -1.58
N GLU A 33 -16.86 2.97 -1.12
CA GLU A 33 -16.75 2.66 0.31
C GLU A 33 -15.58 3.40 0.96
N MET A 34 -14.44 3.50 0.26
CA MET A 34 -13.28 4.23 0.77
C MET A 34 -13.53 5.73 0.92
N LYS A 35 -14.42 6.34 0.11
CA LYS A 35 -14.83 7.74 0.29
C LYS A 35 -15.44 7.98 1.67
N VAL A 36 -16.19 7.02 2.21
CA VAL A 36 -16.78 7.10 3.56
C VAL A 36 -15.67 7.14 4.63
N LEU A 37 -14.63 6.31 4.48
CA LEU A 37 -13.46 6.38 5.37
C LEU A 37 -12.72 7.71 5.23
N GLY A 38 -12.65 8.26 4.01
CA GLY A 38 -12.09 9.58 3.74
C GLY A 38 -12.83 10.71 4.47
N GLU A 39 -14.16 10.66 4.49
CA GLU A 39 -15.01 11.58 5.25
C GLU A 39 -14.75 11.50 6.75
N LEU A 40 -14.64 10.29 7.30
CA LEU A 40 -14.32 10.08 8.73
C LEU A 40 -12.94 10.65 9.11
N LEU A 41 -12.01 10.70 8.15
CA LEU A 41 -10.70 11.33 8.31
C LEU A 41 -10.72 12.85 8.05
N GLY A 42 -11.90 13.45 7.91
CA GLY A 42 -12.10 14.90 7.77
C GLY A 42 -11.92 15.43 6.34
N ILE A 43 -11.97 14.58 5.30
CA ILE A 43 -11.93 15.02 3.91
C ILE A 43 -13.36 15.18 3.39
N PRO A 44 -13.79 16.38 2.99
CA PRO A 44 -15.12 16.59 2.41
C PRO A 44 -15.40 15.70 1.18
N ARG A 45 -16.63 15.19 1.05
CA ARG A 45 -17.01 14.24 -0.02
C ARG A 45 -16.83 14.80 -1.42
N ASP A 46 -17.10 16.09 -1.58
CA ASP A 46 -16.99 16.87 -2.83
C ASP A 46 -15.55 16.98 -3.34
N ARG A 47 -14.55 16.73 -2.49
CA ARG A 47 -13.12 16.68 -2.87
C ARG A 47 -12.74 15.36 -3.53
N PHE A 48 -13.56 14.33 -3.42
CA PHE A 48 -13.29 13.03 -4.03
C PHE A 48 -13.86 12.98 -5.44
N PRO A 49 -13.09 12.49 -6.43
CA PRO A 49 -13.63 12.18 -7.75
C PRO A 49 -14.87 11.29 -7.69
N ASP A 50 -15.77 11.44 -8.66
CA ASP A 50 -17.05 10.74 -8.67
C ASP A 50 -16.90 9.25 -8.98
N ARG A 51 -16.00 8.90 -9.88
CA ARG A 51 -15.74 7.52 -10.32
C ARG A 51 -14.32 7.08 -10.03
N HIS A 52 -14.12 5.78 -9.88
CA HIS A 52 -12.80 5.17 -9.71
C HIS A 52 -11.85 5.53 -10.87
N LEU A 53 -12.36 5.61 -12.10
CA LEU A 53 -11.54 6.00 -13.27
C LEU A 53 -11.01 7.44 -13.15
N ASP A 54 -11.81 8.35 -12.61
CA ASP A 54 -11.41 9.74 -12.39
C ASP A 54 -10.38 9.85 -11.28
N PHE A 55 -10.55 9.02 -10.25
CA PHE A 55 -9.58 8.85 -9.18
C PHE A 55 -8.23 8.33 -9.70
N GLN A 56 -8.21 7.33 -10.58
CA GLN A 56 -6.96 6.85 -11.19
C GLN A 56 -6.25 7.96 -11.96
N ARG A 57 -6.99 8.76 -12.75
CA ARG A 57 -6.41 9.91 -13.47
C ARG A 57 -5.85 10.97 -12.53
N TYR A 58 -6.53 11.23 -11.41
CA TYR A 58 -6.01 12.12 -10.37
C TYR A 58 -4.69 11.60 -9.79
N VAL A 59 -4.60 10.30 -9.45
CA VAL A 59 -3.38 9.70 -8.91
C VAL A 59 -2.24 9.77 -9.91
N GLU A 60 -2.47 9.39 -11.16
CA GLU A 60 -1.48 9.46 -12.23
C GLU A 60 -0.97 10.89 -12.44
N GLY A 61 -1.87 11.89 -12.47
CA GLY A 61 -1.50 13.29 -12.60
C GLY A 61 -0.63 13.79 -11.43
N MET A 62 -0.97 13.39 -10.20
CA MET A 62 -0.20 13.74 -9.02
C MET A 62 1.23 13.15 -9.04
N ILE A 63 1.41 11.95 -9.60
CA ILE A 63 2.71 11.26 -9.70
C ILE A 63 3.53 11.78 -10.89
N ALA A 64 2.89 12.00 -12.04
CA ALA A 64 3.58 12.33 -13.29
C ALA A 64 4.05 13.79 -13.36
N GLY A 65 3.39 14.71 -12.66
CA GLY A 65 3.75 16.14 -12.69
C GLY A 65 3.07 16.98 -11.62
N GLY A 66 2.49 16.35 -10.59
CA GLY A 66 1.86 17.05 -9.49
C GLY A 66 2.86 17.62 -8.48
N PRO A 67 2.37 18.30 -7.43
CA PRO A 67 3.20 18.89 -6.38
C PRO A 67 3.94 17.85 -5.51
N VAL A 68 3.74 16.55 -5.75
CA VAL A 68 4.38 15.47 -5.01
C VAL A 68 5.71 15.15 -5.66
N THR A 69 6.76 15.84 -5.20
CA THR A 69 8.13 15.59 -5.62
C THR A 69 8.90 14.84 -4.54
N VAL A 70 9.70 13.86 -4.94
CA VAL A 70 10.63 13.17 -4.03
C VAL A 70 11.75 14.14 -3.64
N GLY A 71 11.61 14.73 -2.45
CA GLY A 71 12.63 15.60 -1.86
C GLY A 71 13.65 14.85 -1.00
N PRO A 72 14.70 15.54 -0.53
CA PRO A 72 15.75 14.95 0.33
C PRO A 72 15.19 14.26 1.58
N GLN A 73 14.18 14.87 2.21
CA GLN A 73 13.50 14.31 3.38
C GLN A 73 12.75 13.01 3.06
N ALA A 74 12.14 12.91 1.89
CA ALA A 74 11.46 11.68 1.44
C ALA A 74 12.46 10.55 1.21
N LEU A 75 13.65 10.86 0.67
CA LEU A 75 14.73 9.89 0.49
C LEU A 75 15.26 9.35 1.82
N ASP A 76 15.39 10.20 2.84
CA ASP A 76 15.84 9.77 4.18
C ASP A 76 14.79 8.94 4.90
N LEU A 77 13.51 9.30 4.80
CA LEU A 77 12.41 8.46 5.30
C LEU A 77 12.31 7.13 4.57
N ALA A 78 12.51 7.11 3.24
CA ALA A 78 12.49 5.88 2.45
C ALA A 78 13.55 4.88 2.92
N LYS A 79 14.77 5.33 3.28
CA LYS A 79 15.80 4.45 3.84
C LYS A 79 15.35 3.76 5.13
N LEU A 80 14.59 4.44 5.97
CA LEU A 80 14.05 3.89 7.22
C LEU A 80 12.93 2.88 6.98
N VAL A 81 12.10 3.09 5.95
CA VAL A 81 10.99 2.19 5.60
C VAL A 81 11.48 0.93 4.87
N VAL A 82 12.41 1.11 3.93
CA VAL A 82 12.94 0.01 3.10
C VAL A 82 13.94 -0.84 3.88
N ARG A 83 14.74 -0.22 4.76
CA ARG A 83 15.70 -0.91 5.63
C ARG A 83 15.45 -0.51 7.08
N PRO A 84 14.41 -1.07 7.72
CA PRO A 84 14.11 -0.75 9.10
C PRO A 84 15.29 -1.18 9.98
N ARG A 85 16.03 -0.18 10.50
CA ARG A 85 17.15 -0.37 11.43
C ARG A 85 16.76 -0.99 12.77
N LEU A 86 15.45 -1.19 13.02
CA LEU A 86 14.93 -1.82 14.23
C LEU A 86 15.42 -3.27 14.41
N LEU A 87 15.65 -3.99 13.30
CA LEU A 87 16.23 -5.33 13.37
C LEU A 87 17.72 -5.19 13.02
N ARG A 88 18.61 -5.49 13.97
CA ARG A 88 20.09 -5.53 13.80
C ARG A 88 20.55 -6.68 12.88
N LEU A 89 19.79 -6.96 11.83
CA LEU A 89 20.05 -8.02 10.86
C LEU A 89 20.90 -7.49 9.70
N PRO A 90 21.73 -8.34 9.08
CA PRO A 90 22.53 -7.95 7.92
C PRO A 90 21.64 -7.50 6.75
N GLY A 91 22.11 -6.49 6.00
CA GLY A 91 21.33 -5.82 4.94
C GLY A 91 20.81 -6.74 3.83
N THR A 92 21.43 -7.90 3.63
CA THR A 92 21.00 -8.92 2.67
C THR A 92 19.65 -9.55 3.01
N VAL A 93 19.27 -9.59 4.29
CA VAL A 93 17.97 -10.11 4.74
C VAL A 93 16.81 -9.24 4.27
N PHE A 94 17.06 -7.95 4.03
CA PHE A 94 16.04 -6.99 3.59
C PHE A 94 15.90 -6.93 2.06
N VAL A 95 16.73 -7.64 1.28
CA VAL A 95 16.65 -7.62 -0.19
C VAL A 95 15.27 -8.08 -0.70
N PRO A 96 14.66 -9.16 -0.20
CA PRO A 96 13.30 -9.52 -0.61
C PRO A 96 12.25 -8.46 -0.26
N TRP A 97 12.39 -7.80 0.89
CA TRP A 97 11.51 -6.70 1.30
C TRP A 97 11.64 -5.50 0.37
N GLU A 98 12.87 -5.09 0.09
CA GLU A 98 13.21 -4.03 -0.87
C GLU A 98 12.63 -4.31 -2.26
N VAL A 99 12.66 -5.57 -2.72
CA VAL A 99 12.06 -5.96 -4.02
C VAL A 99 10.55 -5.93 -4.01
N ILE A 100 9.90 -6.35 -2.92
CA ILE A 100 8.44 -6.25 -2.78
C ILE A 100 8.02 -4.77 -2.77
N THR A 101 8.65 -3.95 -1.93
CA THR A 101 8.34 -2.53 -1.81
C THR A 101 8.61 -1.79 -3.12
N ALA A 102 9.74 -2.05 -3.77
CA ALA A 102 10.08 -1.44 -5.06
C ALA A 102 9.15 -1.92 -6.19
N GLY A 103 8.75 -3.19 -6.20
CA GLY A 103 7.85 -3.73 -7.22
C GLY A 103 6.42 -3.22 -7.13
N LEU A 104 5.97 -2.84 -5.93
CA LEU A 104 4.68 -2.17 -5.71
C LEU A 104 4.70 -0.68 -6.10
N LEU A 105 5.87 -0.09 -6.28
CA LEU A 105 5.96 1.31 -6.71
C LEU A 105 5.77 1.43 -8.24
N PRO A 106 5.07 2.48 -8.71
CA PRO A 106 5.10 2.90 -10.11
C PRO A 106 6.53 3.09 -10.62
N ALA A 107 6.78 2.79 -11.90
CA ALA A 107 8.12 2.86 -12.49
C ALA A 107 8.77 4.24 -12.33
N THR A 108 7.99 5.32 -12.48
CA THR A 108 8.45 6.70 -12.29
C THR A 108 8.96 6.94 -10.87
N LEU A 109 8.26 6.44 -9.85
CA LEU A 109 8.67 6.57 -8.45
C LEU A 109 9.91 5.71 -8.15
N ARG A 110 10.01 4.50 -8.71
CA ARG A 110 11.22 3.68 -8.56
C ARG A 110 12.48 4.42 -9.02
N THR A 111 12.40 5.07 -10.18
CA THR A 111 13.51 5.87 -10.70
C THR A 111 13.82 7.07 -9.81
N GLN A 112 12.79 7.80 -9.33
CA GLN A 112 12.98 8.94 -8.42
C GLN A 112 13.60 8.55 -7.07
N TYR A 113 13.27 7.36 -6.55
CA TYR A 113 13.86 6.81 -5.33
C TYR A 113 15.25 6.17 -5.54
N GLY A 114 15.76 6.14 -6.78
CA GLY A 114 17.07 5.57 -7.09
C GLY A 114 17.15 4.05 -6.91
N LEU A 115 16.00 3.36 -6.96
CA LEU A 115 15.94 1.91 -6.77
C LEU A 115 16.39 1.21 -8.05
N ALA A 116 17.51 0.49 -7.98
CA ALA A 116 18.10 -0.20 -9.13
C ALA A 116 17.20 -1.37 -9.60
N TRP A 117 16.34 -1.11 -10.59
CA TRP A 117 15.44 -2.11 -11.15
C TRP A 117 16.03 -2.77 -12.39
N GLY A 118 16.29 -4.08 -12.32
CA GLY A 118 16.86 -4.87 -13.43
C GLY A 118 16.11 -6.19 -13.64
N ALA A 119 16.50 -6.96 -14.66
CA ALA A 119 15.81 -8.20 -15.04
C ALA A 119 15.75 -9.25 -13.91
N HIS A 120 16.73 -9.25 -12.99
CA HIS A 120 16.72 -10.12 -11.81
C HIS A 120 15.64 -9.71 -10.79
N HIS A 121 15.46 -8.40 -10.57
CA HIS A 121 14.44 -7.85 -9.67
C HIS A 121 13.04 -8.13 -10.20
N ASP A 122 12.82 -7.99 -11.51
CA ASP A 122 11.54 -8.30 -12.15
C ASP A 122 11.15 -9.78 -12.01
N ARG A 123 12.11 -10.68 -12.27
CA ARG A 123 11.90 -12.12 -12.08
C ARG A 123 11.60 -12.48 -10.62
N MET A 124 12.34 -11.89 -9.68
CA MET A 124 12.13 -12.13 -8.26
C MET A 124 10.80 -11.57 -7.77
N TYR A 125 10.40 -10.38 -8.24
CA TYR A 125 9.09 -9.81 -7.95
C TYR A 125 7.97 -10.74 -8.44
N ARG A 126 8.03 -11.18 -9.70
CA ARG A 126 7.06 -12.15 -10.25
C ARG A 126 7.02 -13.46 -9.47
N PHE A 127 8.17 -13.95 -9.03
CA PHE A 127 8.24 -15.15 -8.20
C PHE A 127 7.54 -14.91 -6.85
N VAL A 128 7.83 -13.80 -6.19
CA VAL A 128 7.26 -13.46 -4.88
C VAL A 128 5.75 -13.24 -4.95
N THR A 129 5.24 -12.55 -5.98
CA THR A 129 3.79 -12.35 -6.15
C THR A 129 3.02 -13.66 -6.34
N ILE A 130 3.67 -14.69 -6.91
CA ILE A 130 3.10 -16.03 -7.08
C ILE A 130 3.29 -16.90 -5.83
N ALA A 131 4.45 -16.82 -5.19
CA ALA A 131 4.84 -17.69 -4.09
C ALA A 131 4.22 -17.27 -2.76
N LEU A 132 4.17 -15.97 -2.48
CA LEU A 132 3.72 -15.43 -1.19
C LEU A 132 2.27 -15.80 -0.86
N PRO A 133 1.28 -15.68 -1.77
CA PRO A 133 -0.11 -16.06 -1.47
C PRO A 133 -0.25 -17.56 -1.16
N ARG A 134 0.53 -18.41 -1.87
CA ARG A 134 0.55 -19.86 -1.63
C ARG A 134 1.18 -20.20 -0.29
N LEU A 135 2.29 -19.54 0.04
CA LEU A 135 2.95 -19.70 1.34
C LEU A 135 2.00 -19.30 2.47
N VAL A 136 1.33 -18.15 2.36
CA VAL A 136 0.34 -17.66 3.33
C VAL A 136 -0.86 -18.61 3.44
N ALA A 137 -1.31 -19.22 2.34
CA ALA A 137 -2.40 -20.19 2.36
C ALA A 137 -2.06 -21.46 3.16
N VAL A 138 -0.80 -21.90 3.13
CA VAL A 138 -0.30 -23.09 3.84
C VAL A 138 0.22 -22.76 5.25
N THR A 139 0.45 -21.48 5.54
CA THR A 139 0.94 -21.02 6.84
C THR A 139 -0.13 -21.20 7.93
N PRO A 140 0.19 -21.81 9.07
CA PRO A 140 -0.76 -21.99 10.18
C PRO A 140 -1.39 -20.66 10.64
N PRO A 141 -2.66 -20.66 11.09
CA PRO A 141 -3.37 -19.44 11.50
C PRO A 141 -2.62 -18.60 12.56
N VAL A 142 -1.86 -19.26 13.44
CA VAL A 142 -1.03 -18.64 14.49
C VAL A 142 0.03 -17.69 13.93
N LEU A 143 0.55 -17.97 12.74
CA LEU A 143 1.57 -17.14 12.06
C LEU A 143 0.94 -16.18 11.05
N ARG A 144 -0.29 -16.46 10.61
CA ARG A 144 -0.99 -15.69 9.56
C ARG A 144 -1.82 -14.53 10.11
N VAL A 145 -2.36 -14.66 11.32
CA VAL A 145 -3.29 -13.69 11.89
C VAL A 145 -2.66 -13.04 13.12
N TRP A 146 -2.53 -11.72 13.11
CA TRP A 146 -2.10 -10.93 14.25
C TRP A 146 -3.11 -9.78 14.48
N PRO A 147 -3.75 -9.66 15.67
CA PRO A 147 -3.58 -10.48 16.88
C PRO A 147 -4.15 -11.90 16.72
N LEU A 148 -3.62 -12.84 17.50
CA LEU A 148 -4.10 -14.24 17.52
C LEU A 148 -5.62 -14.27 17.79
N PRO A 149 -6.41 -15.12 17.09
CA PRO A 149 -7.83 -15.30 17.38
C PRO A 149 -8.00 -15.65 18.88
N GLY A 150 -8.63 -14.76 19.65
CA GLY A 150 -8.76 -14.86 21.10
C GLY A 150 -8.11 -13.74 21.92
N HIS A 151 -7.25 -12.92 21.30
CA HIS A 151 -6.85 -11.62 21.84
C HIS A 151 -7.58 -10.51 21.09
N ASP A 152 -8.91 -10.47 21.24
CA ASP A 152 -9.68 -9.31 20.82
C ASP A 152 -9.15 -8.09 21.57
N VAL A 153 -8.56 -7.15 20.84
CA VAL A 153 -8.43 -5.78 21.34
C VAL A 153 -9.86 -5.31 21.51
N LYS A 154 -10.35 -5.33 22.76
CA LYS A 154 -11.55 -4.59 23.13
C LYS A 154 -11.27 -3.13 22.81
N LEU A 155 -11.66 -2.69 21.62
CA LEU A 155 -11.81 -1.29 21.32
C LEU A 155 -12.86 -0.81 22.33
N ALA A 156 -12.41 -0.16 23.40
CA ALA A 156 -13.32 0.47 24.34
C ALA A 156 -14.19 1.40 23.49
N ALA A 157 -15.49 1.09 23.44
CA ALA A 157 -16.49 1.86 22.72
C ALA A 157 -16.82 3.15 23.48
N ASP A 158 -15.80 3.82 24.02
CA ASP A 158 -15.92 5.10 24.70
C ASP A 158 -15.59 6.22 23.70
N PHE A 159 -16.32 6.23 22.57
CA PHE A 159 -16.50 7.44 21.79
C PHE A 159 -17.75 8.15 22.31
N SER A 160 -17.65 8.73 23.51
CA SER A 160 -18.64 9.71 23.98
C SER A 160 -18.46 11.00 23.17
N LEU A 161 -19.11 11.06 22.01
CA LEU A 161 -19.44 12.32 21.37
C LEU A 161 -20.54 12.99 22.21
N SER A 162 -20.15 13.65 23.29
CA SER A 162 -21.02 14.66 23.90
C SER A 162 -21.05 15.85 22.95
N SER A 163 -22.23 16.09 22.38
CA SER A 163 -22.68 17.43 22.02
C SER A 163 -22.87 18.28 23.27
#